data_AF-A0A5C5X9W2-F1
#
_entry.id   AF-A0A5C5X9W2-F1
#
_cell.length_a   1.000
_cell.length_b   1.000
_cell.length_c   1.000
_cell.angle_alpha   90.00
_cell.angle_beta   90.00
_cell.angle_gamma   90.00
#
_symmetry.space_group_name_H-M   'P 1'
#
loop_
_entity.id
_entity.type
_entity.pdbx_description
1 polymer ?
#
loop_
_entity_poly.entity_id
_entity_poly.type
_entity_poly.pdbx_seq_one_letter_code
_entity_poly.pdbx_strand_id
1 'polypeptide(L)'
;MLFAITHGDSGLSLAGDPGLSRSYLAVRHLLRQLELKKNSEKRKAIIPHWFAGFVDQVSALFEPFSGVARVGYECTQAETGWEVSMFLGQNETVGGADDGQLKAVNFRFDMKGLSDCFDSVESIHWNAFPRQDLMTADSVDLSFLTVIGEVQSSVVKLQLHTSPPMAVGPAMRHYPDGRVELV
;
A
#
# COMPACT_ATOMS: atom_id res chain seq x y z
N MET A 1 -40.72 4.36 5.84
CA MET A 1 -40.81 5.58 6.66
C MET A 1 -39.61 6.44 6.27
N LEU A 2 -39.88 7.60 5.67
CA LEU A 2 -38.89 8.57 5.19
C LEU A 2 -37.92 8.99 6.31
N PHE A 3 -36.72 9.47 5.95
CA PHE A 3 -36.36 10.89 6.10
C PHE A 3 -35.27 11.29 5.09
N ALA A 4 -35.57 12.34 4.33
CA ALA A 4 -34.64 13.15 3.56
C ALA A 4 -34.21 14.34 4.44
N ILE A 5 -33.02 14.92 4.20
CA ILE A 5 -32.68 16.25 4.71
C ILE A 5 -32.05 17.07 3.57
N THR A 6 -32.71 18.18 3.26
CA THR A 6 -32.24 19.30 2.42
C THR A 6 -32.06 20.55 3.30
N HIS A 7 -31.37 21.56 2.74
CA HIS A 7 -30.99 22.90 3.24
C HIS A 7 -29.50 23.05 3.51
N GLY A 8 -28.82 24.13 3.12
CA GLY A 8 -29.26 25.36 2.46
C GLY A 8 -28.02 26.19 2.12
N ASP A 9 -28.08 26.87 0.97
CA ASP A 9 -27.03 27.77 0.52
C ASP A 9 -27.04 29.05 1.39
N SER A 10 -25.88 29.45 1.88
CA SER A 10 -25.66 30.71 2.59
C SER A 10 -24.19 31.06 2.42
N GLY A 11 -23.93 31.99 1.51
CA GLY A 11 -22.58 32.47 1.22
C GLY A 11 -21.91 33.10 2.43
N LEU A 12 -20.60 32.91 2.52
CA LEU A 12 -19.66 33.77 3.23
C LEU A 12 -18.28 33.58 2.60
N SER A 13 -17.88 34.57 1.79
CA SER A 13 -16.50 34.76 1.35
C SER A 13 -15.69 35.25 2.55
N LEU A 14 -14.74 34.45 3.01
CA LEU A 14 -13.64 34.93 3.86
C LEU A 14 -12.33 34.27 3.42
N ALA A 15 -11.32 35.12 3.30
CA ALA A 15 -9.99 34.87 2.80
C ALA A 15 -9.34 33.60 3.40
N GLY A 16 -8.66 32.85 2.53
CA GLY A 16 -8.02 31.59 2.87
C GLY A 16 -6.87 31.77 3.85
N ASP A 17 -7.04 31.18 5.04
CA ASP A 17 -5.99 30.97 6.03
C ASP A 17 -5.31 29.60 5.75
N PRO A 18 -4.03 29.55 5.37
CA PRO A 18 -3.34 28.32 4.98
C PRO A 18 -3.13 27.31 6.14
N GLY A 19 -3.47 27.67 7.38
CA GLY A 19 -3.33 26.80 8.56
C GLY A 19 -4.39 25.70 8.70
N LEU A 20 -5.61 25.89 8.17
CA LEU A 20 -6.72 24.95 8.36
C LEU A 20 -6.65 23.73 7.42
N SER A 21 -5.92 23.85 6.31
CA SER A 21 -5.81 22.80 5.28
C SER A 21 -4.95 21.61 5.74
N ARG A 22 -3.96 21.88 6.60
CA ARG A 22 -2.96 20.89 7.03
C ARG A 22 -3.52 19.87 8.03
N SER A 23 -4.38 20.31 8.94
CA SER A 23 -5.06 19.43 9.90
C SER A 23 -6.10 18.54 9.22
N TYR A 24 -6.77 19.03 8.18
CA TYR A 24 -7.82 18.28 7.49
C TYR A 24 -7.29 17.10 6.68
N LEU A 25 -6.09 17.23 6.10
CA LEU A 25 -5.41 16.16 5.35
C LEU A 25 -4.87 15.04 6.25
N ALA A 26 -4.24 15.41 7.38
CA ALA A 26 -3.76 14.44 8.36
C ALA A 26 -4.92 13.67 9.03
N VAL A 27 -6.01 14.38 9.36
CA VAL A 27 -7.24 13.76 9.88
C VAL A 27 -7.86 12.84 8.83
N ARG A 28 -7.88 13.21 7.54
CA ARG A 28 -8.34 12.33 6.46
C ARG A 28 -7.49 11.07 6.30
N HIS A 29 -6.17 11.18 6.37
CA HIS A 29 -5.28 10.02 6.30
C HIS A 29 -5.45 9.10 7.51
N LEU A 30 -5.58 9.67 8.72
CA LEU A 30 -5.81 8.90 9.94
C LEU A 30 -7.18 8.22 9.93
N LEU A 31 -8.24 8.93 9.51
CA LEU A 31 -9.58 8.36 9.35
C LEU A 31 -9.56 7.23 8.31
N ARG A 32 -8.85 7.42 7.19
CA ARG A 32 -8.66 6.38 6.16
C ARG A 32 -7.94 5.16 6.73
N GLN A 33 -6.88 5.35 7.51
CA GLN A 33 -6.16 4.24 8.16
C GLN A 33 -7.04 3.50 9.17
N LEU A 34 -7.90 4.21 9.91
CA LEU A 34 -8.84 3.60 10.86
C LEU A 34 -9.98 2.86 10.16
N GLU A 35 -10.48 3.37 9.03
CA GLU A 35 -11.48 2.70 8.20
C GLU A 35 -10.91 1.44 7.54
N LEU A 36 -9.68 1.48 7.04
CA LEU A 36 -8.96 0.32 6.49
C LEU A 36 -8.80 -0.79 7.55
N LYS A 37 -8.40 -0.43 8.78
CA LYS A 37 -8.32 -1.38 9.90
C LYS A 37 -9.68 -1.97 10.27
N LYS A 38 -10.73 -1.14 10.34
CA LYS A 38 -12.09 -1.57 10.73
C LYS A 38 -12.77 -2.44 9.66
N ASN A 39 -12.39 -2.30 8.40
CA ASN A 39 -12.88 -3.12 7.29
C ASN A 39 -12.14 -4.46 7.17
N SER A 40 -10.83 -4.49 7.44
CA SER A 40 -10.02 -5.72 7.49
C SER A 40 -10.58 -6.74 8.50
N GLU A 41 -11.09 -6.26 9.64
CA GLU A 41 -11.68 -7.12 10.68
C GLU A 41 -13.11 -7.61 10.37
N LYS A 42 -13.84 -6.99 9.43
CA LYS A 42 -15.30 -7.20 9.36
C LYS A 42 -15.81 -8.23 8.38
N ARG A 43 -15.06 -8.69 7.38
CA ARG A 43 -15.46 -9.82 6.51
C ARG A 43 -14.20 -10.48 5.95
N LYS A 44 -13.89 -11.72 6.35
CA LYS A 44 -13.00 -12.58 5.55
C LYS A 44 -13.71 -12.87 4.22
N ALA A 45 -13.53 -11.98 3.25
CA ALA A 45 -14.00 -12.20 1.89
C ALA A 45 -13.29 -13.45 1.35
N ILE A 46 -14.06 -14.34 0.70
CA ILE A 46 -13.48 -15.51 0.03
C ILE A 46 -12.69 -14.96 -1.15
N ILE A 47 -11.36 -15.08 -1.09
CA ILE A 47 -10.47 -14.63 -2.16
C ILE A 47 -10.66 -15.56 -3.37
N PRO A 48 -11.06 -15.05 -4.54
CA PRO A 48 -11.20 -15.84 -5.75
C PRO A 48 -9.85 -16.42 -6.20
N HIS A 49 -9.88 -17.61 -6.80
CA HIS A 49 -8.65 -18.26 -7.29
C HIS A 49 -7.92 -17.41 -8.34
N TRP A 50 -8.66 -16.74 -9.22
CA TRP A 50 -8.08 -15.85 -10.22
C TRP A 50 -7.29 -14.69 -9.59
N PHE A 51 -7.76 -14.19 -8.45
CA PHE A 51 -7.12 -13.07 -7.76
C PHE A 51 -5.81 -13.50 -7.12
N ALA A 52 -5.78 -14.69 -6.53
CA ALA A 52 -4.52 -15.28 -6.05
C ALA A 52 -3.51 -15.44 -7.20
N GLY A 53 -3.94 -15.97 -8.35
CA GLY A 53 -3.09 -16.08 -9.53
C GLY A 53 -2.58 -14.74 -10.06
N PHE A 54 -3.41 -13.69 -10.04
CA PHE A 54 -3.00 -12.33 -10.37
C PHE A 54 -1.94 -11.81 -9.40
N VAL A 55 -2.15 -11.94 -8.09
CA VAL A 55 -1.18 -11.52 -7.06
C VAL A 55 0.15 -12.27 -7.21
N ASP A 56 0.12 -13.56 -7.51
CA ASP A 56 1.33 -14.36 -7.74
C ASP A 56 2.11 -13.87 -8.96
N GLN A 57 1.41 -13.57 -10.06
CA GLN A 57 2.04 -13.01 -11.27
C GLN A 57 2.68 -11.65 -11.01
N VAL A 58 1.98 -10.74 -10.34
CA VAL A 58 2.51 -9.41 -10.00
C VAL A 58 3.68 -9.51 -9.02
N SER A 59 3.63 -10.46 -8.09
CA SER A 59 4.71 -10.70 -7.13
C SER A 59 6.02 -11.09 -7.83
N ALA A 60 5.95 -11.84 -8.93
CA ALA A 60 7.11 -12.24 -9.71
C ALA A 60 7.79 -11.07 -10.45
N LEU A 61 7.14 -9.90 -10.54
CA LEU A 61 7.68 -8.70 -11.21
C LEU A 61 8.57 -7.84 -10.30
N PHE A 62 8.65 -8.19 -9.01
CA PHE A 62 9.60 -7.56 -8.09
C PHE A 62 11.00 -8.14 -8.32
N GLU A 63 11.97 -7.25 -8.54
CA GLU A 63 13.36 -7.59 -8.77
C GLU A 63 14.24 -6.94 -7.70
N PRO A 64 14.49 -7.61 -6.56
CA PRO A 64 15.41 -7.15 -5.53
C PRO A 64 16.82 -6.94 -6.11
N PHE A 65 17.48 -5.83 -5.78
CA PHE A 65 18.87 -5.59 -6.22
C PHE A 65 19.88 -6.45 -5.47
N SER A 66 19.53 -6.94 -4.29
CA SER A 66 20.42 -7.76 -3.47
C SER A 66 19.62 -8.64 -2.52
N GLY A 67 20.14 -9.84 -2.27
CA GLY A 67 19.53 -10.79 -1.35
C GLY A 67 18.24 -11.40 -1.87
N VAL A 68 17.45 -11.94 -0.95
CA VAL A 68 16.08 -12.38 -1.20
C VAL A 68 15.18 -11.37 -0.50
N ALA A 69 13.97 -11.14 -1.05
CA ALA A 69 12.89 -10.40 -0.40
C ALA A 69 11.58 -11.16 -0.65
N ARG A 70 10.67 -11.20 0.32
CA ARG A 70 9.33 -11.75 0.12
C ARG A 70 8.36 -10.62 -0.19
N VAL A 71 7.54 -10.79 -1.22
CA VAL A 71 6.44 -9.87 -1.48
C VAL A 71 5.33 -10.11 -0.47
N GLY A 72 4.91 -9.06 0.23
CA GLY A 72 3.71 -9.03 1.06
C GLY A 72 2.59 -8.30 0.33
N TYR A 73 1.35 -8.63 0.70
CA TYR A 73 0.19 -7.91 0.21
C TYR A 73 -0.93 -7.83 1.24
N GLU A 74 -1.74 -6.78 1.12
CA GLU A 74 -3.01 -6.62 1.79
C GLU A 74 -4.09 -6.49 0.73
N CYS A 75 -5.21 -7.21 0.85
CA CYS A 75 -6.30 -7.13 -0.10
C CYS A 75 -7.64 -6.90 0.61
N THR A 76 -8.51 -6.12 -0.03
CA THR A 76 -9.88 -5.90 0.41
C THR A 76 -10.82 -5.95 -0.78
N GLN A 77 -12.00 -6.56 -0.61
CA GLN A 77 -13.07 -6.48 -1.59
C GLN A 77 -13.89 -5.21 -1.33
N ALA A 78 -13.81 -4.25 -2.25
CA ALA A 78 -14.60 -3.02 -2.23
C ALA A 78 -15.87 -3.15 -3.09
N GLU A 79 -16.75 -2.16 -3.05
CA GLU A 79 -17.98 -2.14 -3.87
C GLU A 79 -17.68 -2.10 -5.37
N THR A 80 -16.60 -1.43 -5.76
CA THR A 80 -16.22 -1.22 -7.17
C THR A 80 -15.31 -2.30 -7.72
N GLY A 81 -14.82 -3.25 -6.89
CA GLY A 81 -13.84 -4.25 -7.31
C GLY A 81 -12.90 -4.66 -6.19
N TRP A 82 -11.79 -5.29 -6.55
CA TRP A 82 -10.75 -5.67 -5.60
C TRP A 82 -9.70 -4.56 -5.45
N GLU A 83 -9.33 -4.24 -4.21
CA GLU A 83 -8.17 -3.41 -3.92
C GLU A 83 -7.06 -4.27 -3.35
N VAL A 84 -5.84 -4.10 -3.85
CA VAL A 84 -4.65 -4.80 -3.37
C VAL A 84 -3.47 -3.86 -3.25
N SER A 85 -2.80 -3.90 -2.11
CA SER A 85 -1.57 -3.17 -1.85
C SER A 85 -0.44 -4.15 -1.69
N MET A 86 0.63 -4.00 -2.48
CA MET A 86 1.78 -4.90 -2.49
C MET A 86 3.07 -4.15 -2.16
N PHE A 87 4.00 -4.85 -1.52
CA PHE A 87 5.27 -4.31 -1.05
C PHE A 87 6.30 -5.44 -0.88
N LEU A 88 7.60 -5.11 -0.91
CA LEU A 88 8.62 -6.03 -0.42
C LEU A 88 8.73 -5.96 1.10
N GLY A 89 8.75 -7.13 1.73
CA GLY A 89 9.00 -7.27 3.16
C GLY A 89 10.40 -6.80 3.54
N GLN A 90 10.53 -6.37 4.80
CA GLN A 90 11.81 -6.00 5.39
C GLN A 90 12.57 -7.24 5.87
N ASN A 91 13.89 -7.12 5.85
CA ASN A 91 14.80 -8.12 6.38
C ASN A 91 15.28 -7.69 7.78
N GLU A 92 15.21 -8.59 8.74
CA GLU A 92 15.77 -8.44 10.08
C GLU A 92 17.19 -9.02 10.12
N THR A 93 18.14 -8.28 10.68
CA THR A 93 19.45 -8.83 11.03
C THR A 93 19.37 -9.44 12.42
N VAL A 94 19.79 -10.69 12.58
CA VAL A 94 19.78 -11.41 13.86
C VAL A 94 21.21 -11.73 14.26
N GLY A 95 21.61 -11.28 15.45
CA GLY A 95 22.96 -11.42 16.00
C GLY A 95 23.98 -10.41 15.47
N GLY A 96 25.08 -10.25 16.21
CA GLY A 96 26.14 -9.28 15.89
C GLY A 96 25.80 -7.86 16.30
N ALA A 97 26.51 -6.88 15.73
CA ALA A 97 26.35 -5.46 16.09
C ALA A 97 25.04 -4.83 15.59
N ASP A 98 24.44 -5.41 14.55
CA ASP A 98 23.24 -4.92 13.88
C ASP A 98 21.98 -5.73 14.28
N ASP A 99 22.02 -6.51 15.35
CA ASP A 99 20.91 -7.36 15.82
C ASP A 99 19.62 -6.54 16.01
N GLY A 100 18.51 -7.06 15.50
CA GLY A 100 17.17 -6.45 15.51
C GLY A 100 16.97 -5.34 14.47
N GLN A 101 17.97 -4.98 13.65
CA GLN A 101 17.77 -3.96 12.62
C GLN A 101 16.89 -4.48 11.48
N LEU A 102 15.80 -3.75 11.20
CA LEU A 102 14.96 -3.92 10.02
C LEU A 102 15.48 -3.06 8.87
N LYS A 103 15.81 -3.71 7.75
CA LYS A 103 16.26 -3.04 6.52
C LYS A 103 15.29 -3.33 5.39
N ALA A 104 14.82 -2.25 4.74
CA ALA A 104 14.07 -2.36 3.49
C ALA A 104 15.01 -2.86 2.38
N VAL A 105 14.49 -3.70 1.50
CA VAL A 105 15.23 -4.21 0.35
C VAL A 105 15.04 -3.25 -0.82
N ASN A 106 16.14 -2.77 -1.42
CA ASN A 106 16.06 -1.99 -2.64
C ASN A 106 15.69 -2.91 -3.82
N PHE A 107 14.79 -2.45 -4.69
CA PHE A 107 14.30 -3.25 -5.80
C PHE A 107 13.99 -2.41 -7.03
N ARG A 108 13.94 -3.09 -8.18
CA ARG A 108 13.29 -2.64 -9.40
C ARG A 108 11.96 -3.39 -9.56
N PHE A 109 11.02 -2.80 -10.28
CA PHE A 109 9.74 -3.42 -10.58
C PHE A 109 9.44 -3.31 -12.08
N ASP A 110 9.02 -4.41 -12.71
CA ASP A 110 8.70 -4.43 -14.15
C ASP A 110 7.30 -3.86 -14.43
N MET A 111 7.27 -2.60 -14.84
CA MET A 111 6.03 -1.89 -15.20
C MET A 111 5.39 -2.39 -16.51
N LYS A 112 6.19 -2.91 -17.44
CA LYS A 112 5.66 -3.46 -18.69
C LYS A 112 4.98 -4.80 -18.39
N GLY A 113 5.69 -5.70 -17.70
CA GLY A 113 5.14 -6.97 -17.24
C GLY A 113 3.87 -6.78 -16.42
N LEU A 114 3.79 -5.71 -15.61
CA LEU A 114 2.59 -5.40 -14.86
C LEU A 114 1.39 -5.09 -15.75
N SER A 115 1.60 -4.31 -16.81
CA SER A 115 0.52 -3.99 -17.75
C SER A 115 0.02 -5.24 -18.46
N ASP A 116 0.92 -6.20 -18.73
CA ASP A 116 0.61 -7.50 -19.34
C ASP A 116 -0.17 -8.45 -18.40
N CYS A 117 -0.23 -8.16 -17.08
CA CYS A 117 -1.02 -8.93 -16.10
C CYS A 117 -2.52 -8.55 -16.07
N PHE A 118 -2.92 -7.43 -16.69
CA PHE A 118 -4.32 -7.00 -16.76
C PHE A 118 -4.91 -7.37 -18.14
N ASP A 119 -6.20 -7.72 -18.17
CA ASP A 119 -6.93 -7.88 -19.43
C ASP A 119 -7.05 -6.52 -20.14
N SER A 120 -7.25 -5.45 -19.36
CA SER A 120 -7.18 -4.07 -19.82
C SER A 120 -6.72 -3.15 -18.69
N VAL A 121 -5.89 -2.16 -19.02
CA VAL A 121 -5.45 -1.12 -18.06
C VAL A 121 -6.25 0.14 -18.33
N GLU A 122 -6.96 0.62 -17.33
CA GLU A 122 -7.71 1.88 -17.38
C GLU A 122 -6.78 3.06 -17.08
N SER A 123 -5.99 2.96 -16.00
CA SER A 123 -5.12 4.06 -15.58
C SER A 123 -3.89 3.58 -14.81
N ILE A 124 -2.82 4.36 -14.93
CA ILE A 124 -1.59 4.22 -14.15
C ILE A 124 -1.26 5.60 -13.57
N HIS A 125 -1.10 5.66 -12.25
CA HIS A 125 -0.78 6.89 -11.54
C HIS A 125 0.44 6.70 -10.65
N TRP A 126 1.38 7.63 -10.73
CA TRP A 126 2.45 7.76 -9.75
C TRP A 126 2.09 8.83 -8.72
N ASN A 127 1.97 8.41 -7.47
CA ASN A 127 1.69 9.28 -6.35
C ASN A 127 3.03 9.61 -5.70
N ALA A 128 3.56 10.80 -6.01
CA ALA A 128 4.79 11.30 -5.41
C ALA A 128 4.46 12.18 -4.21
N PHE A 129 5.11 11.90 -3.07
CA PHE A 129 5.06 12.74 -1.87
C PHE A 129 6.46 13.31 -1.65
N PRO A 130 6.85 14.37 -2.39
CA PRO A 130 8.12 15.04 -2.15
C PRO A 130 8.09 15.60 -0.72
N ARG A 131 9.08 15.21 0.09
CA ARG A 131 9.20 15.51 1.54
C ARG A 131 8.47 16.80 1.93
N GLN A 132 7.46 16.67 2.80
CA GLN A 132 7.07 17.79 3.64
C GLN A 132 8.12 17.89 4.75
N ASP A 133 9.04 18.82 4.55
CA ASP A 133 9.75 19.54 5.59
C ASP A 133 8.86 19.77 6.83
N LEU A 134 8.89 18.81 7.76
CA LEU A 134 8.65 18.93 9.20
C LEU A 134 8.72 17.54 9.86
N MET A 135 9.93 17.17 10.30
CA MET A 135 10.21 16.63 11.63
C MET A 135 9.08 15.87 12.35
N THR A 136 8.72 14.67 11.88
CA THR A 136 8.36 13.55 12.76
C THR A 136 9.07 12.31 12.24
N ALA A 137 9.69 11.54 13.13
CA ALA A 137 10.44 10.32 12.79
C ALA A 137 9.57 9.20 12.19
N ASP A 138 8.26 9.44 12.07
CA ASP A 138 7.24 8.46 11.69
C ASP A 138 6.57 8.75 10.33
N SER A 139 6.95 9.82 9.62
CA SER A 139 6.41 10.07 8.28
C SER A 139 7.19 9.28 7.23
N VAL A 140 6.85 8.00 7.06
CA VAL A 140 7.27 7.27 5.88
C VAL A 140 6.46 7.79 4.68
N ASP A 141 6.91 8.92 4.12
CA ASP A 141 6.42 9.51 2.87
C ASP A 141 6.79 8.58 1.70
N LEU A 142 6.07 7.47 1.57
CA LEU A 142 6.34 6.47 0.55
C LEU A 142 5.50 6.80 -0.67
N SER A 143 6.15 7.40 -1.65
CA SER A 143 5.60 7.47 -3.00
C SER A 143 5.20 6.07 -3.46
N PHE A 144 4.04 5.94 -4.09
CA PHE A 144 3.49 4.65 -4.52
C PHE A 144 2.88 4.75 -5.91
N LEU A 145 2.82 3.63 -6.61
CA LEU A 145 2.13 3.52 -7.89
C LEU A 145 0.73 2.97 -7.67
N THR A 146 -0.23 3.45 -8.44
CA THR A 146 -1.58 2.90 -8.52
C THR A 146 -1.85 2.47 -9.95
N VAL A 147 -2.34 1.26 -10.15
CA VAL A 147 -2.84 0.77 -11.43
C VAL A 147 -4.29 0.33 -11.24
N ILE A 148 -5.17 0.79 -12.13
CA ILE A 148 -6.56 0.37 -12.17
C ILE A 148 -6.79 -0.28 -13.54
N GLY A 149 -7.40 -1.45 -13.52
CA GLY A 149 -7.71 -2.20 -14.73
C GLY A 149 -8.64 -3.37 -14.44
N GLU A 150 -8.86 -4.19 -15.47
CA GLU A 150 -9.70 -5.38 -15.38
C GLU A 150 -8.86 -6.67 -15.37
N VAL A 151 -9.28 -7.62 -14.56
CA VAL A 151 -8.76 -9.00 -14.52
C VAL A 151 -9.96 -9.94 -14.41
N GLN A 152 -10.15 -10.83 -15.38
CA GLN A 152 -11.29 -11.72 -15.49
C GLN A 152 -12.65 -11.02 -15.29
N SER A 153 -12.88 -9.93 -16.05
CA SER A 153 -14.08 -9.08 -15.96
C SER A 153 -14.33 -8.42 -14.60
N SER A 154 -13.34 -8.43 -13.71
CA SER A 154 -13.42 -7.76 -12.39
C SER A 154 -12.45 -6.59 -12.36
N VAL A 155 -12.90 -5.45 -11.85
CA VAL A 155 -12.02 -4.30 -11.63
C VAL A 155 -11.06 -4.60 -10.49
N VAL A 156 -9.77 -4.36 -10.73
CA VAL A 156 -8.70 -4.48 -9.75
C VAL A 156 -7.96 -3.15 -9.68
N LYS A 157 -7.81 -2.65 -8.46
CA LYS A 157 -6.96 -1.51 -8.13
C LYS A 157 -5.76 -2.02 -7.35
N LEU A 158 -4.60 -2.00 -8.01
CA LEU A 158 -3.32 -2.36 -7.43
C LEU A 158 -2.60 -1.10 -6.94
N GLN A 159 -2.04 -1.16 -5.74
CA GLN A 159 -1.12 -0.17 -5.19
C GLN A 159 0.24 -0.83 -4.94
N LEU A 160 1.31 -0.24 -5.46
CA LEU A 160 2.69 -0.72 -5.24
C LEU A 160 3.43 0.25 -4.33
N HIS A 161 3.80 -0.23 -3.16
CA HIS A 161 4.50 0.55 -2.14
C HIS A 161 5.99 0.23 -2.15
N THR A 162 6.80 1.26 -1.91
CA THR A 162 8.27 1.14 -1.83
C THR A 162 8.75 0.55 -0.51
N SER A 163 7.89 0.46 0.50
CA SER A 163 8.19 -0.23 1.76
C SER A 163 6.90 -0.75 2.43
N PRO A 164 7.01 -1.74 3.33
CA PRO A 164 5.84 -2.32 3.97
C PRO A 164 5.18 -1.33 4.96
N PRO A 165 3.89 -1.50 5.28
CA PRO A 165 3.26 -0.78 6.38
C PRO A 165 3.98 -1.04 7.71
N MET A 166 4.07 -0.03 8.59
CA MET A 166 4.77 -0.14 9.89
C MET A 166 4.25 -1.27 10.80
N ALA A 167 3.01 -1.73 10.59
CA ALA A 167 2.42 -2.81 11.37
C ALA A 167 2.90 -4.22 10.96
N VAL A 168 3.61 -4.33 9.83
CA VAL A 168 4.09 -5.61 9.29
C VAL A 168 5.51 -5.86 9.79
N GLY A 169 5.70 -7.00 10.48
CA GLY A 169 7.02 -7.44 10.95
C GLY A 169 7.96 -7.88 9.82
N PRO A 170 9.18 -8.34 10.14
CA PRO A 170 10.12 -8.79 9.12
C PRO A 170 9.57 -9.99 8.36
N ALA A 171 9.82 -10.01 7.05
CA ALA A 171 9.50 -11.17 6.23
C ALA A 171 10.59 -12.24 6.32
N MET A 172 11.83 -11.84 6.63
CA MET A 172 12.99 -12.73 6.69
C MET A 172 13.99 -12.29 7.75
N ARG A 173 14.78 -13.26 8.23
CA ARG A 173 15.89 -13.08 9.16
C ARG A 173 17.21 -13.47 8.52
N HIS A 174 18.23 -12.63 8.70
CA HIS A 174 19.61 -12.87 8.29
C HIS A 174 20.50 -13.08 9.52
N TYR A 175 21.25 -14.18 9.53
CA TYR A 175 22.16 -14.52 10.62
C TYR A 175 23.63 -14.23 10.25
N PRO A 176 24.54 -14.10 11.23
CA PRO A 176 25.93 -13.71 10.97
C PRO A 176 26.73 -14.83 10.30
N ASP A 177 26.23 -16.06 10.36
CA ASP A 177 26.77 -17.24 9.67
C ASP A 177 26.32 -17.34 8.19
N GLY A 178 25.54 -16.36 7.71
CA GLY A 178 25.01 -16.32 6.34
C GLY A 178 23.70 -17.08 6.15
N ARG A 179 23.13 -17.67 7.21
CA ARG A 179 21.81 -18.32 7.14
C ARG A 179 20.71 -17.28 6.90
N VAL A 180 19.73 -17.66 6.08
CA VAL A 180 18.49 -16.90 5.87
C VAL A 180 17.30 -17.76 6.27
N GLU A 181 16.39 -17.19 7.05
CA GLU A 181 15.19 -17.86 7.55
C GLU A 181 13.94 -17.06 7.18
N LEU A 182 12.93 -17.74 6.66
CA LEU A 182 11.61 -17.16 6.39
C LEU A 182 10.82 -17.06 7.70
N VAL A 183 10.14 -15.93 7.91
CA VAL A 183 9.23 -15.71 9.04
C VAL A 183 7.79 -16.00 8.63
#